data_AF-A0A1F2QUG9-F1
#
_entry.id   AF-A0A1F2QUG9-F1
#
_cell.length_a   1.000
_cell.length_b   1.000
_cell.length_c   1.000
_cell.angle_alpha   90.00
_cell.angle_beta   90.00
_cell.angle_gamma   90.00
#
_symmetry.space_group_name_H-M   'P 1'
#
loop_
_entity.id
_entity.type
_entity.pdbx_description
1 polymer ?
#
loop_
_entity_poly.entity_id
_entity_poly.type
_entity_poly.pdbx_seq_one_letter_code
_entity_poly.pdbx_strand_id
1 'polypeptide(L)'
;EAEGELRLFLGGGPDEAGFEQRLLGAFEAAALTVPDSPGAELLLQSARIALKGQVRSAIEGEVHHALREAADQAAAQAFAEGVRRRLLEPPFGPRPVLGVEPGPRGRAAAVVDASGAGVASAPFDIGSEDDRRRTLEALLDLVRAHAVEAVAVGDGASGREIEVMLRRGLKAASLGVPVVLVTAAGVAGWSTSDAAQSELPEREVPVRMAISIARRLQDPLAELVKVPPRALGAGHFPHDVAGPTLQRALEEAVETAVHAVGVNLNTASPALLAQVCGIGPGLASAIVEHRARNGPFPSRRALLEVPGLTAEIAGQAIGFLRVPGGEQPLDATGVHPERYAALEACAARLAKGLDELLGPGAEQVRQDAGVRQEVGVADLDDVVRELESEGRDPRGAFVPFAFRDDILKLEDLRPGMVCPGVISHVASFGAFVDVGVDHDGLVHVSRLGERASRGARERLRPGDRVQVRVVKVDVEKRQVSLALGTEAPVRKPAKRQPRPQAPPRPSRPRVSEGAAPSKAKTKADERRPRRPAVATVGPDRRPTAGAKPPPVGSRQPAFNNPFAVLASLRNPPKRQKS
;
A
#
# COMPACT_ATOMS: atom_id res chain seq x y z
N GLU A 1 -28.25 6.93 -1.69
CA GLU A 1 -28.60 8.19 -1.01
C GLU A 1 -28.44 9.38 -1.94
N ALA A 2 -27.22 9.82 -2.26
CA ALA A 2 -26.98 10.99 -3.12
C ALA A 2 -27.66 10.92 -4.50
N GLU A 3 -27.66 9.75 -5.14
CA GLU A 3 -28.32 9.50 -6.44
C GLU A 3 -29.83 9.20 -6.33
N GLY A 4 -30.42 9.27 -5.14
CA GLY A 4 -31.84 8.95 -4.90
C GLY A 4 -32.20 7.46 -4.82
N GLU A 5 -31.45 6.58 -5.50
CA GLU A 5 -31.72 5.13 -5.65
C GLU A 5 -31.80 4.31 -4.35
N LEU A 6 -31.23 4.81 -3.24
CA LEU A 6 -31.14 4.10 -1.95
C LEU A 6 -31.33 5.06 -0.78
N ARG A 7 -31.93 4.56 0.31
CA ARG A 7 -31.95 5.21 1.64
C ARG A 7 -31.28 4.33 2.68
N LEU A 8 -30.56 4.95 3.61
CA LEU A 8 -29.99 4.35 4.80
C LEU A 8 -30.88 4.69 6.02
N PHE A 9 -31.05 3.74 6.94
CA PHE A 9 -31.87 3.89 8.15
C PHE A 9 -31.19 3.24 9.36
N LEU A 10 -31.32 3.83 10.54
CA LEU A 10 -30.78 3.26 11.77
C LEU A 10 -31.84 2.46 12.54
N GLY A 11 -32.02 1.20 12.14
CA GLY A 11 -33.09 0.34 12.64
C GLY A 11 -34.45 0.67 12.03
N GLY A 12 -35.46 -0.12 12.36
CA GLY A 12 -36.83 0.07 11.83
C GLY A 12 -36.95 -0.14 10.32
N GLY A 13 -35.99 -0.84 9.70
CA GLY A 13 -36.09 -1.33 8.33
C GLY A 13 -37.20 -2.38 8.16
N PRO A 14 -37.43 -2.89 6.93
CA PRO A 14 -38.56 -3.78 6.61
C PRO A 14 -38.70 -4.99 7.53
N ASP A 15 -37.58 -5.54 8.00
CA ASP A 15 -37.53 -6.74 8.84
C ASP A 15 -37.70 -6.47 10.35
N GLU A 16 -37.67 -5.20 10.81
CA GLU A 16 -37.63 -4.86 12.24
C GLU A 16 -38.95 -4.32 12.81
N ALA A 17 -40.02 -5.11 12.65
CA ALA A 17 -41.34 -4.79 13.18
C ALA A 17 -41.31 -4.34 14.67
N GLY A 18 -42.05 -3.28 14.97
CA GLY A 18 -42.19 -2.75 16.34
C GLY A 18 -41.06 -1.85 16.84
N PHE A 19 -40.05 -1.53 16.03
CA PHE A 19 -38.92 -0.68 16.44
C PHE A 19 -39.36 0.69 16.96
N GLU A 20 -40.21 1.39 16.21
CA GLU A 20 -40.79 2.68 16.61
C GLU A 20 -41.54 2.60 17.95
N GLN A 21 -42.33 1.54 18.15
CA GLN A 21 -43.08 1.32 19.38
C GLN A 21 -42.16 1.04 20.59
N ARG A 22 -41.06 0.30 20.39
CA ARG A 22 -40.05 0.07 21.43
C ARG A 22 -39.34 1.36 21.84
N LEU A 23 -38.89 2.15 20.86
CA LEU A 23 -38.24 3.44 21.11
C LEU A 23 -39.20 4.44 21.77
N LEU A 24 -40.44 4.54 21.27
CA LEU A 24 -41.43 5.44 21.83
C LEU A 24 -41.78 5.05 23.28
N GLY A 25 -42.00 3.78 23.57
CA GLY A 25 -42.27 3.32 24.94
C GLY A 25 -41.13 3.64 25.91
N ALA A 26 -39.86 3.57 25.45
CA ALA A 26 -38.72 3.99 26.26
C ALA A 26 -38.67 5.51 26.51
N PHE A 27 -39.04 6.33 25.52
CA PHE A 27 -39.13 7.78 25.66
C PHE A 27 -40.31 8.22 26.55
N GLU A 28 -41.46 7.58 26.40
CA GLU A 28 -42.65 7.82 27.22
C GLU A 28 -42.39 7.44 28.69
N ALA A 29 -41.75 6.28 28.94
CA ALA A 29 -41.37 5.87 30.30
C ALA A 29 -40.28 6.75 30.93
N ALA A 30 -39.39 7.36 30.13
CA ALA A 30 -38.39 8.31 30.63
C ALA A 30 -39.01 9.69 30.95
N ALA A 31 -40.06 10.10 30.24
CA ALA A 31 -40.74 11.39 30.44
C ALA A 31 -41.81 11.33 31.54
N LEU A 32 -42.54 10.22 31.66
CA LEU A 32 -43.64 10.05 32.61
C LEU A 32 -43.23 9.13 33.78
N THR A 33 -42.46 9.68 34.72
CA THR A 33 -42.02 8.96 35.93
C THR A 33 -43.09 8.87 37.02
N VAL A 34 -44.16 9.67 36.93
CA VAL A 34 -45.32 9.65 37.83
C VAL A 34 -46.60 9.60 36.97
N PRO A 35 -47.24 8.43 36.81
CA PRO A 35 -48.38 8.25 35.89
C PRO A 35 -49.55 9.20 36.16
N ASP A 36 -49.94 9.35 37.43
CA ASP A 36 -51.11 10.14 37.86
C ASP A 36 -50.82 11.66 37.94
N SER A 37 -49.74 12.14 37.31
CA SER A 37 -49.40 13.56 37.33
C SER A 37 -50.39 14.40 36.49
N PRO A 38 -50.84 15.58 36.95
CA PRO A 38 -51.76 16.44 36.18
C PRO A 38 -51.23 16.91 34.81
N GLY A 39 -49.93 16.73 34.54
CA GLY A 39 -49.29 17.03 33.26
C GLY A 39 -49.00 15.80 32.38
N ALA A 40 -49.49 14.61 32.74
CA ALA A 40 -49.09 13.35 32.11
C ALA A 40 -49.26 13.33 30.57
N GLU A 41 -50.39 13.83 30.06
CA GLU A 41 -50.65 13.90 28.61
C GLU A 41 -49.65 14.81 27.89
N LEU A 42 -49.34 15.98 28.46
CA LEU A 42 -48.35 16.93 27.93
C LEU A 42 -46.93 16.33 27.94
N LEU A 43 -46.57 15.54 28.96
CA LEU A 43 -45.28 14.86 29.04
C LEU A 43 -45.16 13.76 27.97
N LEU A 44 -46.20 12.94 27.76
CA LEU A 44 -46.25 11.92 26.71
C LEU A 44 -46.23 12.55 25.31
N GLN A 45 -46.97 13.64 25.10
CA GLN A 45 -46.93 14.40 23.84
C GLN A 45 -45.53 14.99 23.59
N SER A 46 -44.89 15.53 24.62
CA SER A 46 -43.52 16.06 24.53
C SER A 46 -42.50 14.97 24.22
N ALA A 47 -42.64 13.77 24.80
CA ALA A 47 -41.80 12.61 24.49
C ALA A 47 -41.93 12.17 23.02
N ARG A 48 -43.16 12.12 22.49
CA ARG A 48 -43.46 11.81 21.08
C ARG A 48 -42.80 12.83 20.13
N ILE A 49 -42.94 14.12 20.43
CA ILE A 49 -42.37 15.21 19.64
C ILE A 49 -40.84 15.19 19.70
N ALA A 50 -40.26 15.00 20.89
CA ALA A 50 -38.81 14.94 21.09
C ALA A 50 -38.19 13.76 20.30
N LEU A 51 -38.75 12.56 20.41
CA LEU A 51 -38.23 11.38 19.69
C LEU A 51 -38.33 11.57 18.17
N LYS A 52 -39.53 11.85 17.65
CA LYS A 52 -39.78 11.86 16.19
C LYS A 52 -39.30 13.12 15.48
N GLY A 53 -39.39 14.28 16.14
CA GLY A 53 -39.10 15.58 15.54
C GLY A 53 -37.68 16.09 15.76
N GLN A 54 -36.92 15.52 16.71
CA GLN A 54 -35.59 16.00 17.07
C GLN A 54 -34.58 14.85 17.22
N VAL A 55 -34.73 14.02 18.26
CA VAL A 55 -33.66 13.11 18.71
C VAL A 55 -33.33 12.02 17.69
N ARG A 56 -34.33 11.44 17.02
CA ARG A 56 -34.07 10.48 15.94
C ARG A 56 -33.25 11.10 14.81
N SER A 57 -33.69 12.24 14.29
CA SER A 57 -33.04 12.94 13.17
C SER A 57 -31.61 13.36 13.51
N ALA A 58 -31.39 13.85 14.73
CA ALA A 58 -30.05 14.20 15.22
C ALA A 58 -29.12 12.97 15.29
N ILE A 59 -29.58 11.86 15.88
CA ILE A 59 -28.77 10.63 16.00
C ILE A 59 -28.52 9.99 14.62
N GLU A 60 -29.51 9.99 13.73
CA GLU A 60 -29.35 9.52 12.34
C GLU A 60 -28.31 10.38 11.61
N GLY A 61 -28.35 11.71 11.75
CA GLY A 61 -27.33 12.62 11.21
C GLY A 61 -25.93 12.40 11.78
N GLU A 62 -25.78 12.35 13.11
CA GLU A 62 -24.49 12.14 13.80
C GLU A 62 -23.83 10.82 13.39
N VAL A 63 -24.60 9.72 13.34
CA VAL A 63 -24.08 8.40 12.99
C VAL A 63 -23.80 8.29 11.48
N HIS A 64 -24.64 8.87 10.61
CA HIS A 64 -24.35 8.91 9.17
C HIS A 64 -23.09 9.75 8.88
N HIS A 65 -22.86 10.85 9.60
CA HIS A 65 -21.63 11.64 9.52
C HIS A 65 -20.40 10.82 9.94
N ALA A 66 -20.44 10.21 11.13
CA ALA A 66 -19.32 9.41 11.64
C ALA A 66 -19.00 8.19 10.76
N LEU A 67 -20.02 7.55 10.17
CA LEU A 67 -19.85 6.47 9.20
C LEU A 67 -19.24 6.99 7.88
N ARG A 68 -19.63 8.18 7.42
CA ARG A 68 -19.06 8.80 6.23
C ARG A 68 -17.60 9.19 6.45
N GLU A 69 -17.25 9.83 7.56
CA GLU A 69 -15.86 10.16 7.90
C GLU A 69 -14.97 8.92 7.95
N ALA A 70 -15.44 7.84 8.59
CA ALA A 70 -14.71 6.57 8.64
C ALA A 70 -14.54 5.93 7.25
N ALA A 71 -15.57 6.01 6.39
CA ALA A 71 -15.50 5.50 5.02
C ALA A 71 -14.56 6.33 4.13
N ASP A 72 -14.65 7.66 4.21
CA ASP A 72 -13.78 8.59 3.46
C ASP A 72 -12.31 8.43 3.86
N GLN A 73 -12.03 8.28 5.16
CA GLN A 73 -10.66 8.02 5.66
C GLN A 73 -10.12 6.66 5.16
N ALA A 74 -10.91 5.59 5.26
CA ALA A 74 -10.50 4.26 4.80
C ALA A 74 -10.29 4.22 3.28
N ALA A 75 -11.14 4.92 2.50
CA ALA A 75 -10.97 5.04 1.06
C ALA A 75 -9.73 5.88 0.70
N ALA A 76 -9.54 7.05 1.33
CA ALA A 76 -8.38 7.90 1.13
C ALA A 76 -7.06 7.16 1.41
N GLN A 77 -6.98 6.37 2.48
CA GLN A 77 -5.83 5.53 2.79
C GLN A 77 -5.58 4.44 1.73
N ALA A 78 -6.64 3.83 1.17
CA ALA A 78 -6.50 2.85 0.09
C ALA A 78 -5.98 3.49 -1.22
N PHE A 79 -6.42 4.71 -1.55
CA PHE A 79 -5.88 5.48 -2.68
C PHE A 79 -4.41 5.89 -2.44
N ALA A 80 -4.10 6.40 -1.24
CA ALA A 80 -2.76 6.81 -0.83
C ALA A 80 -1.74 5.66 -0.95
N GLU A 81 -2.06 4.49 -0.40
CA GLU A 81 -1.22 3.30 -0.52
C GLU A 81 -1.07 2.82 -1.98
N GLY A 82 -2.10 3.00 -2.81
CA GLY A 82 -2.04 2.72 -4.25
C GLY A 82 -1.09 3.64 -5.02
N VAL A 83 -1.05 4.94 -4.68
CA VAL A 83 -0.11 5.91 -5.26
C VAL A 83 1.31 5.68 -4.72
N ARG A 84 1.46 5.51 -3.40
CA ARG A 84 2.74 5.20 -2.75
C ARG A 84 3.46 4.03 -3.42
N ARG A 85 2.75 2.97 -3.80
CA ARG A 85 3.39 1.82 -4.47
C ARG A 85 3.90 2.11 -5.87
N ARG A 86 3.19 2.92 -6.67
CA ARG A 86 3.67 3.35 -8.01
C ARG A 86 4.95 4.19 -7.89
N LEU A 87 5.01 5.04 -6.87
CA LEU A 87 6.20 5.83 -6.54
C LEU A 87 7.37 4.95 -6.04
N LEU A 88 7.06 3.83 -5.38
CA LEU A 88 8.04 2.86 -4.87
C LEU A 88 8.24 1.65 -5.80
N GLU A 89 7.90 1.74 -7.08
CA GLU A 89 8.25 0.70 -8.06
C GLU A 89 9.78 0.66 -8.30
N PRO A 90 10.40 -0.53 -8.46
CA PRO A 90 11.84 -0.65 -8.68
C PRO A 90 12.31 0.16 -9.91
N PRO A 91 13.36 1.00 -9.80
CA PRO A 91 13.88 1.76 -10.94
C PRO A 91 14.67 0.87 -11.91
N PHE A 92 14.48 1.02 -13.22
CA PHE A 92 15.37 0.41 -14.23
C PHE A 92 16.80 0.98 -14.17
N GLY A 93 16.95 2.19 -13.63
CA GLY A 93 18.22 2.88 -13.41
C GLY A 93 18.67 3.76 -14.58
N PRO A 94 19.86 4.37 -14.47
CA PRO A 94 20.40 5.32 -15.43
C PRO A 94 20.91 4.60 -16.69
N ARG A 95 19.99 4.24 -17.58
CA ARG A 95 20.25 3.47 -18.81
C ARG A 95 19.40 3.95 -19.99
N PRO A 96 19.86 3.79 -21.25
CA PRO A 96 19.10 4.28 -22.41
C PRO A 96 17.76 3.55 -22.60
N VAL A 97 16.66 4.31 -22.70
CA VAL A 97 15.29 3.78 -22.83
C VAL A 97 14.56 4.44 -24.00
N LEU A 98 13.87 3.63 -24.81
CA LEU A 98 12.93 4.12 -25.82
C LEU A 98 11.51 4.16 -25.20
N GLY A 99 10.97 5.35 -24.99
CA GLY A 99 9.57 5.54 -24.57
C GLY A 99 8.63 5.61 -25.77
N VAL A 100 7.46 4.98 -25.64
CA VAL A 100 6.38 4.97 -26.63
C VAL A 100 5.05 5.23 -25.91
N GLU A 101 4.37 6.33 -26.25
CA GLU A 101 3.05 6.66 -25.69
C GLU A 101 1.91 6.30 -26.66
N PRO A 102 0.95 5.45 -26.27
CA PRO A 102 -0.26 5.20 -27.05
C PRO A 102 -1.26 6.36 -27.01
N GLY A 103 -1.66 6.89 -28.17
CA GLY A 103 -2.70 7.92 -28.26
C GLY A 103 -3.34 8.05 -29.65
N PRO A 104 -4.61 8.51 -29.75
CA PRO A 104 -5.35 8.56 -31.01
C PRO A 104 -5.07 9.79 -31.90
N ARG A 105 -4.11 10.66 -31.55
CA ARG A 105 -3.87 11.95 -32.23
C ARG A 105 -2.48 12.05 -32.89
N GLY A 106 -1.97 10.94 -33.39
CA GLY A 106 -0.54 10.77 -33.67
C GLY A 106 0.23 10.50 -32.38
N ARG A 107 1.25 9.66 -32.47
CA ARG A 107 2.09 9.25 -31.35
C ARG A 107 3.53 9.62 -31.68
N ALA A 108 4.35 9.81 -30.66
CA ALA A 108 5.80 9.85 -30.82
C ALA A 108 6.43 8.70 -30.05
N ALA A 109 7.60 8.28 -30.50
CA ALA A 109 8.55 7.58 -29.67
C ALA A 109 9.75 8.48 -29.41
N ALA A 110 10.36 8.38 -28.24
CA ALA A 110 11.52 9.18 -27.85
C ALA A 110 12.55 8.32 -27.12
N VAL A 111 13.82 8.44 -27.50
CA VAL A 111 14.93 7.86 -26.75
C VAL A 111 15.38 8.86 -25.70
N VAL A 112 15.48 8.40 -24.46
CA VAL A 112 16.25 9.06 -23.41
C VAL A 112 17.57 8.33 -23.19
N ASP A 113 18.64 9.07 -22.92
CA ASP A 113 19.93 8.51 -22.52
C ASP A 113 19.96 8.11 -21.04
N ALA A 114 21.12 7.66 -20.55
CA ALA A 114 21.33 7.27 -19.16
C ALA A 114 21.09 8.39 -18.12
N SER A 115 21.13 9.67 -18.52
CA SER A 115 20.79 10.81 -17.65
C SER A 115 19.31 11.16 -17.66
N GLY A 116 18.52 10.54 -18.54
CA GLY A 116 17.14 10.89 -18.81
C GLY A 116 16.98 12.08 -19.78
N ALA A 117 18.04 12.51 -20.48
CA ALA A 117 17.94 13.53 -21.51
C ALA A 117 17.34 12.94 -22.79
N GLY A 118 16.33 13.60 -23.37
CA GLY A 118 15.68 13.15 -24.61
C GLY A 118 16.54 13.45 -25.82
N VAL A 119 17.31 12.45 -26.30
CA VAL A 119 18.34 12.59 -27.34
C VAL A 119 17.82 12.41 -28.77
N ALA A 120 16.75 11.63 -28.97
CA ALA A 120 16.16 11.39 -30.29
C ALA A 120 14.66 11.12 -30.20
N SER A 121 13.95 11.31 -31.32
CA SER A 121 12.52 11.01 -31.41
C SER A 121 12.11 10.67 -32.85
N ALA A 122 11.11 9.81 -32.99
CA ALA A 122 10.48 9.47 -34.28
C ALA A 122 8.95 9.58 -34.18
N PRO A 123 8.25 9.88 -35.30
CA PRO A 123 6.82 9.68 -35.37
C PRO A 123 6.49 8.20 -35.19
N PHE A 124 5.35 7.93 -34.55
CA PHE A 124 4.84 6.58 -34.34
C PHE A 124 3.40 6.53 -34.86
N ASP A 125 3.15 5.67 -35.85
CA ASP A 125 1.80 5.39 -36.34
C ASP A 125 1.58 3.89 -36.57
N ILE A 126 0.35 3.46 -36.31
CA ILE A 126 -0.12 2.07 -36.45
C ILE A 126 -1.50 2.01 -37.12
N GLY A 127 -1.88 3.06 -37.87
CA GLY A 127 -3.14 3.17 -38.59
C GLY A 127 -3.35 2.06 -39.63
N SER A 128 -2.43 1.93 -40.59
CA SER A 128 -2.38 0.80 -41.54
C SER A 128 -1.22 -0.17 -41.25
N GLU A 129 -1.22 -1.33 -41.91
CA GLU A 129 -0.11 -2.29 -41.84
C GLU A 129 1.21 -1.72 -42.41
N ASP A 130 1.15 -0.82 -43.40
CA ASP A 130 2.33 -0.12 -43.92
C ASP A 130 2.85 0.95 -42.95
N ASP A 131 1.98 1.55 -42.12
CA ASP A 131 2.40 2.44 -41.03
C ASP A 131 3.03 1.63 -39.90
N ARG A 132 2.41 0.52 -39.50
CA ARG A 132 2.95 -0.43 -38.52
C ARG A 132 4.36 -0.91 -38.90
N ARG A 133 4.55 -1.25 -40.18
CA ARG A 133 5.86 -1.65 -40.73
C ARG A 133 6.89 -0.52 -40.67
N ARG A 134 6.57 0.65 -41.24
CA ARG A 134 7.50 1.80 -41.28
C ARG A 134 7.86 2.31 -39.88
N THR A 135 6.88 2.37 -38.98
CA THR A 135 7.09 2.68 -37.57
C THR A 135 8.01 1.66 -36.92
N LEU A 136 7.75 0.35 -37.07
CA LEU A 136 8.61 -0.68 -36.49
C LEU A 136 10.05 -0.59 -37.02
N GLU A 137 10.24 -0.39 -38.32
CA GLU A 137 11.57 -0.20 -38.94
C GLU A 137 12.31 1.00 -38.30
N ALA A 138 11.67 2.17 -38.20
CA ALA A 138 12.26 3.37 -37.60
C ALA A 138 12.59 3.20 -36.10
N LEU A 139 11.77 2.47 -35.34
CA LEU A 139 12.04 2.20 -33.93
C LEU A 139 13.18 1.20 -33.73
N LEU A 140 13.30 0.19 -34.60
CA LEU A 140 14.43 -0.74 -34.59
C LEU A 140 15.75 -0.01 -34.87
N ASP A 141 15.75 0.99 -35.74
CA ASP A 141 16.92 1.82 -36.00
C ASP A 141 17.26 2.77 -34.83
N LEU A 142 16.27 3.38 -34.16
CA LEU A 142 16.51 4.10 -32.91
C LEU A 142 17.12 3.20 -31.81
N VAL A 143 16.61 1.96 -31.66
CA VAL A 143 17.13 1.00 -30.68
C VAL A 143 18.60 0.67 -30.95
N ARG A 144 18.99 0.49 -32.22
CA ARG A 144 20.38 0.26 -32.63
C ARG A 144 21.25 1.49 -32.43
N ALA A 145 20.82 2.65 -32.93
CA ALA A 145 21.62 3.86 -32.98
C ALA A 145 21.95 4.44 -31.59
N HIS A 146 21.09 4.21 -30.61
CA HIS A 146 21.25 4.73 -29.24
C HIS A 146 21.49 3.64 -28.18
N ALA A 147 21.80 2.41 -28.60
CA ALA A 147 22.07 1.27 -27.71
C ALA A 147 21.00 1.07 -26.61
N VAL A 148 19.72 1.10 -27.00
CA VAL A 148 18.58 1.08 -26.08
C VAL A 148 18.50 -0.24 -25.31
N GLU A 149 18.50 -0.17 -23.98
CA GLU A 149 18.46 -1.33 -23.09
C GLU A 149 17.04 -1.77 -22.69
N ALA A 150 16.03 -0.90 -22.83
CA ALA A 150 14.62 -1.27 -22.68
C ALA A 150 13.68 -0.36 -23.49
N VAL A 151 12.52 -0.90 -23.85
CA VAL A 151 11.41 -0.12 -24.44
C VAL A 151 10.30 0.02 -23.40
N ALA A 152 9.98 1.26 -23.03
CA ALA A 152 8.85 1.61 -22.17
C ALA A 152 7.62 1.91 -23.02
N VAL A 153 6.48 1.29 -22.72
CA VAL A 153 5.21 1.50 -23.43
C VAL A 153 4.14 1.92 -22.43
N GLY A 154 3.43 3.02 -22.70
CA GLY A 154 2.31 3.48 -21.86
C GLY A 154 1.21 2.43 -21.70
N ASP A 155 0.70 2.24 -20.48
CA ASP A 155 -0.39 1.30 -20.14
C ASP A 155 -1.79 1.73 -20.65
N GLY A 156 -1.88 2.87 -21.35
CA GLY A 156 -3.11 3.42 -21.91
C GLY A 156 -3.71 2.63 -23.09
N ALA A 157 -4.72 3.21 -23.74
CA ALA A 157 -5.46 2.57 -24.84
C ALA A 157 -4.54 2.14 -26.01
N SER A 158 -4.65 0.88 -26.42
CA SER A 158 -3.72 0.17 -27.35
C SER A 158 -2.30 -0.09 -26.82
N GLY A 159 -1.95 0.24 -25.57
CA GLY A 159 -0.63 -0.05 -24.98
C GLY A 159 -0.27 -1.54 -25.01
N ARG A 160 -1.21 -2.41 -24.64
CA ARG A 160 -1.08 -3.88 -24.71
C ARG A 160 -0.83 -4.38 -26.15
N GLU A 161 -1.50 -3.79 -27.14
CA GLU A 161 -1.32 -4.15 -28.57
C GLU A 161 0.07 -3.73 -29.07
N ILE A 162 0.47 -2.50 -28.74
CA ILE A 162 1.77 -1.92 -29.10
C ILE A 162 2.92 -2.69 -28.45
N GLU A 163 2.82 -3.04 -27.17
CA GLU A 163 3.84 -3.85 -26.48
C GLU A 163 4.03 -5.21 -27.17
N VAL A 164 2.95 -5.90 -27.56
CA VAL A 164 3.04 -7.19 -28.26
C VAL A 164 3.61 -7.02 -29.67
N MET A 165 3.25 -5.95 -30.39
CA MET A 165 3.82 -5.62 -31.71
C MET A 165 5.34 -5.40 -31.61
N LEU A 166 5.78 -4.55 -30.68
CA LEU A 166 7.20 -4.21 -30.50
C LEU A 166 8.01 -5.42 -30.03
N ARG A 167 7.48 -6.21 -29.08
CA ARG A 167 8.15 -7.42 -28.58
C ARG A 167 8.37 -8.47 -29.68
N ARG A 168 7.36 -8.66 -30.55
CA ARG A 168 7.47 -9.54 -31.73
C ARG A 168 8.47 -8.99 -32.75
N GLY A 169 8.45 -7.68 -33.02
CA GLY A 169 9.37 -7.02 -33.94
C GLY A 169 10.83 -7.06 -33.50
N LEU A 170 11.13 -6.72 -32.25
CA LEU A 170 12.47 -6.82 -31.65
C LEU A 170 12.99 -8.26 -31.71
N LYS A 171 12.15 -9.23 -31.37
CA LYS A 171 12.49 -10.66 -31.45
C LYS A 171 12.77 -11.11 -32.89
N ALA A 172 12.01 -10.65 -33.88
CA ALA A 172 12.26 -10.93 -35.30
C ALA A 172 13.57 -10.28 -35.79
N ALA A 173 13.90 -9.10 -35.28
CA ALA A 173 15.17 -8.40 -35.52
C ALA A 173 16.36 -8.97 -34.69
N SER A 174 16.17 -10.05 -33.93
CA SER A 174 17.15 -10.65 -33.02
C SER A 174 17.71 -9.71 -31.93
N LEU A 175 16.94 -8.67 -31.56
CA LEU A 175 17.30 -7.73 -30.50
C LEU A 175 16.73 -8.21 -29.15
N GLY A 176 17.60 -8.48 -28.18
CA GLY A 176 17.25 -9.00 -26.85
C GLY A 176 16.65 -7.96 -25.89
N VAL A 177 16.10 -6.86 -26.40
CA VAL A 177 15.64 -5.71 -25.61
C VAL A 177 14.26 -6.01 -24.99
N PRO A 178 14.09 -5.93 -23.66
CA PRO A 178 12.79 -6.07 -23.01
C PRO A 178 11.85 -4.92 -23.37
N VAL A 179 10.58 -5.24 -23.62
CA VAL A 179 9.48 -4.27 -23.68
C VAL A 179 8.71 -4.35 -22.37
N VAL A 180 8.43 -3.20 -21.76
CA VAL A 180 7.85 -3.07 -20.42
C VAL A 180 6.65 -2.12 -20.50
N LEU A 181 5.50 -2.55 -19.96
CA LEU A 181 4.36 -1.66 -19.75
C LEU A 181 4.61 -0.77 -18.53
N VAL A 182 4.40 0.53 -18.68
CA VAL A 182 4.71 1.59 -17.73
C VAL A 182 3.52 2.53 -17.64
N THR A 183 3.18 3.03 -16.44
CA THR A 183 1.90 3.74 -16.31
C THR A 183 1.88 5.09 -17.02
N ALA A 184 0.86 5.31 -17.86
CA ALA A 184 0.56 6.57 -18.53
C ALA A 184 -0.25 7.54 -17.65
N ALA A 185 -0.53 7.18 -16.39
CA ALA A 185 -1.29 7.97 -15.44
C ALA A 185 -0.79 9.44 -15.36
N GLY A 186 -1.67 10.36 -15.75
CA GLY A 186 -1.41 11.81 -15.76
C GLY A 186 -0.39 12.33 -16.80
N VAL A 187 0.21 11.49 -17.66
CA VAL A 187 1.19 11.92 -18.68
C VAL A 187 0.64 13.05 -19.56
N ALA A 188 -0.59 12.88 -20.05
CA ALA A 188 -1.26 13.87 -20.90
C ALA A 188 -1.39 15.24 -20.21
N GLY A 189 -1.82 15.28 -18.95
CA GLY A 189 -1.99 16.53 -18.20
C GLY A 189 -0.67 17.21 -17.86
N TRP A 190 0.37 16.42 -17.52
CA TRP A 190 1.72 16.96 -17.33
C TRP A 190 2.29 17.52 -18.63
N SER A 191 2.17 16.82 -19.76
CA SER A 191 2.83 17.20 -21.04
C SER A 191 2.39 18.56 -21.63
N THR A 192 1.23 19.07 -21.21
CA THR A 192 0.71 20.41 -21.54
C THR A 192 0.98 21.47 -20.46
N SER A 193 1.41 21.07 -19.27
CA SER A 193 1.66 21.98 -18.14
C SER A 193 2.86 22.90 -18.34
N ASP A 194 2.85 24.05 -17.67
CA ASP A 194 3.95 25.02 -17.69
C ASP A 194 5.27 24.43 -17.19
N ALA A 195 5.20 23.47 -16.26
CA ALA A 195 6.36 22.72 -15.78
C ALA A 195 7.00 21.87 -16.90
N ALA A 196 6.21 21.15 -17.69
CA ALA A 196 6.72 20.38 -18.84
C ALA A 196 7.18 21.28 -20.00
N GLN A 197 6.56 22.46 -20.17
CA GLN A 197 7.01 23.48 -21.11
C GLN A 197 8.36 24.08 -20.67
N SER A 198 8.58 24.28 -19.37
CA SER A 198 9.84 24.79 -18.82
C SER A 198 10.95 23.75 -18.83
N GLU A 199 10.63 22.47 -18.60
CA GLU A 199 11.60 21.38 -18.62
C GLU A 199 11.99 20.96 -20.06
N LEU A 200 11.05 21.03 -21.02
CA LEU A 200 11.22 20.57 -22.40
C LEU A 200 10.60 21.57 -23.41
N PRO A 201 11.12 22.81 -23.51
CA PRO A 201 10.52 23.88 -24.30
C PRO A 201 10.50 23.59 -25.80
N GLU A 202 11.58 23.03 -26.35
CA GLU A 202 11.73 22.72 -27.78
C GLU A 202 11.08 21.38 -28.19
N ARG A 203 10.38 20.69 -27.28
CA ARG A 203 9.77 19.38 -27.57
C ARG A 203 8.25 19.49 -27.70
N GLU A 204 7.71 19.00 -28.80
CA GLU A 204 6.27 18.89 -29.01
C GLU A 204 5.60 18.00 -27.95
N VAL A 205 4.30 18.23 -27.71
CA VAL A 205 3.52 17.49 -26.69
C VAL A 205 3.68 15.97 -26.80
N PRO A 206 3.53 15.30 -27.98
CA PRO A 206 3.71 13.85 -28.06
C PRO A 206 5.12 13.38 -27.70
N VAL A 207 6.14 14.17 -28.05
CA VAL A 207 7.54 13.87 -27.70
C VAL A 207 7.77 14.02 -26.20
N ARG A 208 7.18 15.04 -25.55
CA ARG A 208 7.20 15.17 -24.08
C ARG A 208 6.54 13.97 -23.41
N MET A 209 5.38 13.52 -23.89
CA MET A 209 4.71 12.33 -23.37
C MET A 209 5.59 11.08 -23.46
N ALA A 210 6.20 10.82 -24.62
CA ALA A 210 7.12 9.70 -24.82
C ALA A 210 8.37 9.76 -23.92
N ILE A 211 8.95 10.95 -23.72
CA ILE A 211 10.05 11.16 -22.77
C ILE A 211 9.63 10.83 -21.33
N SER A 212 8.41 11.20 -20.91
CA SER A 212 7.91 10.85 -19.57
C SER A 212 7.73 9.34 -19.40
N ILE A 213 7.18 8.63 -20.40
CA ILE A 213 7.07 7.17 -20.38
C ILE A 213 8.45 6.50 -20.26
N ALA A 214 9.47 7.00 -20.98
CA ALA A 214 10.83 6.48 -20.88
C ALA A 214 11.44 6.68 -19.48
N ARG A 215 11.31 7.90 -18.92
CA ARG A 215 11.83 8.26 -17.59
C ARG A 215 11.14 7.54 -16.44
N ARG A 216 9.84 7.29 -16.55
CA ARG A 216 9.08 6.46 -15.58
C ARG A 216 9.63 5.05 -15.47
N LEU A 217 10.24 4.49 -16.53
CA LEU A 217 10.95 3.22 -16.43
C LEU A 217 12.29 3.38 -15.71
N GLN A 218 13.07 4.42 -16.06
CA GLN A 218 14.36 4.70 -15.44
C GLN A 218 14.24 4.91 -13.92
N ASP A 219 13.38 5.82 -13.48
CA ASP A 219 13.03 6.01 -12.07
C ASP A 219 11.55 6.45 -11.94
N PRO A 220 10.66 5.56 -11.45
CA PRO A 220 9.25 5.88 -11.23
C PRO A 220 9.03 7.07 -10.29
N LEU A 221 9.80 7.18 -9.20
CA LEU A 221 9.64 8.25 -8.22
C LEU A 221 9.94 9.60 -8.84
N ALA A 222 11.11 9.75 -9.46
CA ALA A 222 11.64 11.04 -9.93
C ALA A 222 10.80 11.68 -11.05
N GLU A 223 10.06 10.87 -11.81
CA GLU A 223 9.19 11.34 -12.90
C GLU A 223 7.71 11.44 -12.47
N LEU A 224 7.19 10.52 -11.65
CA LEU A 224 5.79 10.57 -11.19
C LEU A 224 5.50 11.73 -10.22
N VAL A 225 6.46 12.18 -9.41
CA VAL A 225 6.29 13.36 -8.53
C VAL A 225 6.00 14.67 -9.29
N LYS A 226 6.20 14.70 -10.62
CA LYS A 226 5.85 15.84 -11.48
C LYS A 226 4.35 15.93 -11.79
N VAL A 227 3.57 14.92 -11.40
CA VAL A 227 2.15 14.77 -11.71
C VAL A 227 1.31 15.01 -10.46
N PRO A 228 0.17 15.71 -10.53
CA PRO A 228 -0.75 15.83 -9.40
C PRO A 228 -1.14 14.45 -8.84
N PRO A 229 -0.96 14.15 -7.54
CA PRO A 229 -1.09 12.80 -6.99
C PRO A 229 -2.46 12.15 -7.25
N ARG A 230 -3.53 12.95 -7.32
CA ARG A 230 -4.88 12.46 -7.67
C ARG A 230 -4.98 11.86 -9.08
N ALA A 231 -4.13 12.29 -10.02
CA ALA A 231 -4.05 11.73 -11.37
C ALA A 231 -3.20 10.43 -11.44
N LEU A 232 -2.50 10.07 -10.37
CA LEU A 232 -1.81 8.78 -10.20
C LEU A 232 -2.68 7.71 -9.52
N GLY A 233 -3.80 8.13 -8.92
CA GLY A 233 -4.66 7.30 -8.09
C GLY A 233 -5.68 6.47 -8.85
N ALA A 234 -5.24 5.43 -9.57
CA ALA A 234 -6.17 4.45 -10.14
C ALA A 234 -6.86 3.62 -9.03
N GLY A 235 -8.19 3.73 -8.99
CA GLY A 235 -9.12 3.04 -8.09
C GLY A 235 -10.56 3.48 -8.39
N HIS A 236 -11.56 2.76 -7.90
CA HIS A 236 -12.97 3.10 -8.16
C HIS A 236 -13.44 4.24 -7.23
N PHE A 237 -14.29 5.14 -7.74
CA PHE A 237 -14.96 6.22 -6.98
C PHE A 237 -14.05 7.31 -6.33
N PRO A 238 -12.95 7.79 -6.97
CA PRO A 238 -12.12 8.89 -6.43
C PRO A 238 -12.80 10.27 -6.45
N HIS A 239 -14.05 10.34 -6.90
CA HIS A 239 -14.91 11.52 -6.87
C HIS A 239 -15.86 11.54 -5.66
N ASP A 240 -16.09 10.37 -5.04
CA ASP A 240 -17.07 10.20 -3.97
C ASP A 240 -16.44 10.33 -2.58
N VAL A 241 -15.10 10.24 -2.48
CA VAL A 241 -14.35 10.52 -1.26
C VAL A 241 -14.25 12.03 -1.02
N ALA A 242 -14.43 12.48 0.22
CA ALA A 242 -14.24 13.88 0.60
C ALA A 242 -12.88 14.44 0.13
N GLY A 243 -12.92 15.45 -0.74
CA GLY A 243 -11.76 16.00 -1.45
C GLY A 243 -10.55 16.36 -0.57
N PRO A 244 -10.71 17.12 0.52
CA PRO A 244 -9.59 17.46 1.41
C PRO A 244 -8.96 16.25 2.10
N THR A 245 -9.78 15.26 2.50
CA THR A 245 -9.33 14.02 3.13
C THR A 245 -8.52 13.18 2.15
N LEU A 246 -8.99 13.05 0.90
CA LEU A 246 -8.27 12.36 -0.17
C LEU A 246 -6.97 13.08 -0.52
N GLN A 247 -7.00 14.40 -0.71
CA GLN A 247 -5.81 15.15 -1.14
C GLN A 247 -4.69 15.08 -0.11
N ARG A 248 -4.97 15.33 1.17
CA ARG A 248 -3.96 15.23 2.23
C ARG A 248 -3.35 13.83 2.29
N ALA A 249 -4.16 12.77 2.23
CA ALA A 249 -3.65 11.38 2.28
C ALA A 249 -2.77 11.04 1.06
N LEU A 250 -3.06 11.61 -0.11
CA LEU A 250 -2.24 11.45 -1.31
C LEU A 250 -0.91 12.24 -1.22
N GLU A 251 -0.93 13.43 -0.63
CA GLU A 251 0.27 14.25 -0.38
C GLU A 251 1.19 13.58 0.65
N GLU A 252 0.64 13.14 1.79
CA GLU A 252 1.33 12.32 2.81
C GLU A 252 1.98 11.06 2.20
N ALA A 253 1.32 10.41 1.22
CA ALA A 253 1.86 9.25 0.51
C ALA A 253 3.04 9.58 -0.42
N VAL A 254 3.05 10.76 -1.05
CA VAL A 254 4.17 11.22 -1.90
C VAL A 254 5.36 11.57 -1.02
N GLU A 255 5.15 12.38 0.01
CA GLU A 255 6.18 12.76 0.98
C GLU A 255 6.83 11.53 1.59
N THR A 256 6.02 10.58 2.10
CA THR A 256 6.52 9.32 2.67
C THR A 256 7.31 8.47 1.66
N ALA A 257 6.92 8.46 0.38
CA ALA A 257 7.65 7.72 -0.65
C ALA A 257 9.01 8.37 -0.96
N VAL A 258 9.05 9.70 -1.07
CA VAL A 258 10.29 10.45 -1.31
C VAL A 258 11.25 10.36 -0.12
N HIS A 259 10.75 10.46 1.10
CA HIS A 259 11.57 10.36 2.32
C HIS A 259 12.13 8.95 2.52
N ALA A 260 11.35 7.90 2.21
CA ALA A 260 11.80 6.52 2.32
C ALA A 260 12.90 6.18 1.29
N VAL A 261 12.85 6.74 0.08
CA VAL A 261 13.87 6.53 -0.96
C VAL A 261 15.08 7.45 -0.76
N GLY A 262 14.86 8.68 -0.30
CA GLY A 262 15.87 9.74 -0.19
C GLY A 262 16.21 10.38 -1.55
N VAL A 263 16.78 11.59 -1.51
CA VAL A 263 16.93 12.47 -2.68
C VAL A 263 18.39 12.89 -2.86
N ASN A 264 18.98 12.58 -4.02
CA ASN A 264 20.33 13.06 -4.36
C ASN A 264 20.30 14.57 -4.62
N LEU A 265 20.94 15.35 -3.74
CA LEU A 265 20.93 16.82 -3.76
C LEU A 265 21.53 17.41 -5.04
N ASN A 266 22.49 16.72 -5.67
CA ASN A 266 23.21 17.20 -6.84
C ASN A 266 22.52 16.87 -8.17
N THR A 267 21.64 15.86 -8.22
CA THR A 267 20.97 15.45 -9.47
C THR A 267 19.45 15.63 -9.47
N ALA A 268 18.79 15.69 -8.31
CA ALA A 268 17.34 15.76 -8.22
C ALA A 268 16.73 16.98 -8.92
N SER A 269 15.51 16.80 -9.46
CA SER A 269 14.73 17.87 -10.09
C SER A 269 14.10 18.80 -9.03
N PRO A 270 13.69 20.03 -9.38
CA PRO A 270 12.93 20.89 -8.48
C PRO A 270 11.65 20.23 -7.97
N ALA A 271 10.96 19.45 -8.82
CA ALA A 271 9.73 18.75 -8.47
C ALA A 271 9.94 17.66 -7.39
N LEU A 272 11.09 16.97 -7.40
CA LEU A 272 11.45 15.97 -6.40
C LEU A 272 11.95 16.62 -5.10
N LEU A 273 12.81 17.64 -5.20
CA LEU A 273 13.28 18.42 -4.05
C LEU A 273 12.13 19.09 -3.29
N ALA A 274 11.08 19.53 -3.99
CA ALA A 274 9.89 20.15 -3.39
C ALA A 274 9.07 19.20 -2.49
N GLN A 275 9.26 17.88 -2.58
CA GLN A 275 8.61 16.90 -1.70
C GLN A 275 9.42 16.59 -0.42
N VAL A 276 10.63 17.16 -0.29
CA VAL A 276 11.40 17.06 0.96
C VAL A 276 10.81 18.05 1.96
N CYS A 277 10.62 17.61 3.21
CA CYS A 277 10.00 18.42 4.26
C CYS A 277 10.73 19.76 4.45
N GLY A 278 9.96 20.82 4.66
CA GLY A 278 10.46 22.20 4.80
C GLY A 278 11.00 22.87 3.52
N ILE A 279 11.26 22.13 2.43
CA ILE A 279 11.84 22.68 1.19
C ILE A 279 10.77 23.35 0.31
N GLY A 280 9.81 22.56 -0.20
CA GLY A 280 8.77 23.06 -1.11
C GLY A 280 9.30 23.67 -2.43
N PRO A 281 8.42 24.20 -3.30
CA PRO A 281 8.79 24.65 -4.65
C PRO A 281 9.82 25.80 -4.69
N GLY A 282 9.76 26.70 -3.71
CA GLY A 282 10.64 27.88 -3.65
C GLY A 282 12.10 27.51 -3.36
N LEU A 283 12.35 26.82 -2.24
CA LEU A 283 13.70 26.41 -1.90
C LEU A 283 14.23 25.32 -2.84
N ALA A 284 13.37 24.44 -3.37
CA ALA A 284 13.77 23.48 -4.40
C ALA A 284 14.34 24.18 -5.65
N SER A 285 13.73 25.30 -6.06
CA SER A 285 14.24 26.11 -7.17
C SER A 285 15.56 26.80 -6.80
N ALA A 286 15.67 27.37 -5.59
CA ALA A 286 16.88 28.02 -5.10
C ALA A 286 18.07 27.05 -4.93
N ILE A 287 17.84 25.80 -4.50
CA ILE A 287 18.84 24.72 -4.41
C ILE A 287 19.40 24.40 -5.80
N VAL A 288 18.53 24.25 -6.81
CA VAL A 288 18.95 23.94 -8.18
C VAL A 288 19.69 25.13 -8.82
N GLU A 289 19.24 26.36 -8.57
CA GLU A 289 19.91 27.59 -9.03
C GLU A 289 21.27 27.80 -8.32
N HIS A 290 21.39 27.45 -7.03
CA HIS A 290 22.65 27.48 -6.29
C HIS A 290 23.66 26.51 -6.91
N ARG A 291 23.32 25.22 -7.08
CA ARG A 291 24.26 24.25 -7.67
C ARG A 291 24.60 24.53 -9.14
N ALA A 292 23.71 25.18 -9.88
CA ALA A 292 23.98 25.62 -11.26
C ALA A 292 24.99 26.77 -11.33
N ARG A 293 25.10 27.62 -10.30
CA ARG A 293 26.09 28.71 -10.22
C ARG A 293 27.40 28.31 -9.57
N ASN A 294 27.33 27.52 -8.50
CA ASN A 294 28.47 27.25 -7.61
C ASN A 294 29.11 25.87 -7.85
N GLY A 295 28.49 25.02 -8.67
CA GLY A 295 28.85 23.61 -8.83
C GLY A 295 28.08 22.69 -7.87
N PRO A 296 28.33 21.36 -7.92
CA PRO A 296 27.69 20.41 -7.02
C PRO A 296 28.04 20.70 -5.55
N PHE A 297 27.07 20.51 -4.66
CA PHE A 297 27.30 20.59 -3.22
C PHE A 297 28.31 19.50 -2.80
N PRO A 298 29.40 19.86 -2.09
CA PRO A 298 30.43 18.89 -1.65
C PRO A 298 30.02 18.14 -0.38
N SER A 299 29.11 18.69 0.41
CA SER A 299 28.53 18.07 1.60
C SER A 299 27.14 18.64 1.91
N ARG A 300 26.35 17.93 2.72
CA ARG A 300 25.05 18.37 3.25
C ARG A 300 25.13 19.72 3.95
N ARG A 301 26.26 20.04 4.59
CA ARG A 301 26.49 21.31 5.31
C ARG A 301 26.34 22.54 4.41
N ALA A 302 26.72 22.43 3.14
CA ALA A 302 26.64 23.53 2.17
C ALA A 302 25.18 23.93 1.81
N LEU A 303 24.16 23.18 2.25
CA LEU A 303 22.76 23.62 2.17
C LEU A 303 22.51 24.96 2.87
N LEU A 304 23.27 25.28 3.92
CA LEU A 304 23.17 26.54 4.65
C LEU A 304 23.63 27.76 3.84
N GLU A 305 24.23 27.56 2.66
CA GLU A 305 24.66 28.60 1.72
C GLU A 305 23.57 28.89 0.66
N VAL A 306 22.43 28.18 0.70
CA VAL A 306 21.28 28.43 -0.18
C VAL A 306 20.42 29.58 0.36
N PRO A 307 20.20 30.67 -0.39
CA PRO A 307 19.39 31.79 0.06
C PRO A 307 17.97 31.37 0.50
N GLY A 308 17.59 31.78 1.70
CA GLY A 308 16.28 31.49 2.30
C GLY A 308 16.19 30.15 3.06
N LEU A 309 17.19 29.28 2.96
CA LEU A 309 17.21 27.99 3.66
C LEU A 309 17.72 28.20 5.10
N THR A 310 16.82 28.14 6.09
CA THR A 310 17.17 28.36 7.50
C THR A 310 17.79 27.11 8.15
N ALA A 311 18.52 27.26 9.25
CA ALA A 311 19.08 26.13 9.99
C ALA A 311 18.00 25.14 10.51
N GLU A 312 16.78 25.62 10.77
CA GLU A 312 15.63 24.79 11.16
C GLU A 312 15.12 23.95 9.98
N ILE A 313 14.94 24.58 8.81
CA ILE A 313 14.54 23.88 7.57
C ILE A 313 15.63 22.88 7.15
N ALA A 314 16.91 23.27 7.27
CA ALA A 314 18.03 22.37 7.06
C ALA A 314 17.93 21.15 7.98
N GLY A 315 17.78 21.36 9.30
CA GLY A 315 17.69 20.27 10.28
C GLY A 315 16.55 19.29 10.04
N GLN A 316 15.46 19.70 9.39
CA GLN A 316 14.37 18.80 8.98
C GLN A 316 14.70 18.05 7.69
N ALA A 317 15.17 18.76 6.65
CA ALA A 317 15.39 18.19 5.32
C ALA A 317 16.64 17.30 5.20
N ILE A 318 17.67 17.57 6.01
CA ILE A 318 19.04 17.08 5.81
C ILE A 318 19.20 15.55 5.90
N GLY A 319 18.34 14.85 6.64
CA GLY A 319 18.34 13.37 6.69
C GLY A 319 17.89 12.72 5.38
N PHE A 320 17.03 13.39 4.62
CA PHE A 320 16.44 12.86 3.38
C PHE A 320 17.24 13.26 2.13
N LEU A 321 18.08 14.29 2.23
CA LEU A 321 18.98 14.74 1.17
C LEU A 321 20.30 13.97 1.25
N ARG A 322 20.83 13.48 0.12
CA ARG A 322 22.10 12.73 0.05
C ARG A 322 23.11 13.39 -0.89
N VAL A 323 24.40 13.25 -0.59
CA VAL A 323 25.54 13.72 -1.40
C VAL A 323 26.51 12.55 -1.64
N PRO A 324 26.20 11.63 -2.58
CA PRO A 324 27.11 10.53 -2.92
C PRO A 324 28.43 11.06 -3.51
N GLY A 325 29.57 10.56 -3.02
CA GLY A 325 30.89 11.04 -3.42
C GLY A 325 31.28 12.42 -2.88
N GLY A 326 30.59 12.91 -1.85
CA GLY A 326 30.95 14.15 -1.13
C GLY A 326 32.15 14.00 -0.19
N GLU A 327 32.53 15.10 0.47
CA GLU A 327 33.65 15.19 1.42
C GLU A 327 33.44 14.39 2.71
N GLN A 328 32.17 14.15 3.08
CA GLN A 328 31.75 13.42 4.27
C GLN A 328 31.06 12.12 3.83
N PRO A 329 31.68 10.93 3.96
CA PRO A 329 31.11 9.66 3.48
C PRO A 329 29.70 9.35 4.00
N LEU A 330 29.38 9.79 5.23
CA LEU A 330 28.06 9.59 5.82
C LEU A 330 26.93 10.33 5.07
N ASP A 331 27.24 11.39 4.31
CA ASP A 331 26.27 12.13 3.50
C ASP A 331 25.71 11.29 2.33
N ALA A 332 26.33 10.15 1.99
CA ALA A 332 25.81 9.18 1.03
C ALA A 332 24.73 8.25 1.61
N THR A 333 24.45 8.29 2.91
CA THR A 333 23.53 7.38 3.63
C THR A 333 22.23 8.07 4.09
N GLY A 334 21.26 7.32 4.62
CA GLY A 334 20.14 7.89 5.38
C GLY A 334 20.46 8.33 6.82
N VAL A 335 21.70 8.18 7.30
CA VAL A 335 22.08 8.56 8.67
C VAL A 335 21.98 10.07 8.85
N HIS A 336 21.26 10.54 9.88
CA HIS A 336 21.11 11.96 10.19
C HIS A 336 22.40 12.55 10.81
N PRO A 337 22.81 13.78 10.45
CA PRO A 337 24.03 14.42 10.97
C PRO A 337 24.15 14.50 12.50
N GLU A 338 23.05 14.48 13.24
CA GLU A 338 23.06 14.41 14.71
C GLU A 338 23.80 13.18 15.26
N ARG A 339 23.93 12.10 14.47
CA ARG A 339 24.59 10.84 14.86
C ARG A 339 26.05 10.78 14.39
N TYR A 340 26.55 11.78 13.64
CA TYR A 340 27.92 11.74 13.08
C TYR A 340 28.98 11.69 14.17
N ALA A 341 28.85 12.49 15.24
CA ALA A 341 29.81 12.51 16.35
C ALA A 341 29.97 11.13 17.03
N ALA A 342 28.88 10.36 17.15
CA ALA A 342 28.91 9.00 17.70
C ALA A 342 29.68 8.02 16.79
N LEU A 343 29.52 8.16 15.47
CA LEU A 343 30.20 7.35 14.46
C LEU A 343 31.66 7.76 14.28
N GLU A 344 32.00 9.05 14.35
CA GLU A 344 33.37 9.58 14.40
C GLU A 344 34.11 9.04 15.64
N ALA A 345 33.46 9.06 16.81
CA ALA A 345 34.00 8.48 18.02
C ALA A 345 34.14 6.94 17.91
N CYS A 346 33.27 6.26 17.17
CA CYS A 346 33.38 4.83 16.86
C CYS A 346 34.58 4.54 15.94
N ALA A 347 34.74 5.29 14.85
CA ALA A 347 35.88 5.18 13.94
C ALA A 347 37.21 5.40 14.68
N ALA A 348 37.27 6.41 15.55
CA ALA A 348 38.42 6.67 16.42
C ALA A 348 38.73 5.51 17.40
N ARG A 349 37.70 4.89 18.01
CA ARG A 349 37.86 3.70 18.87
C ARG A 349 38.35 2.47 18.11
N LEU A 350 37.95 2.33 16.84
CA LEU A 350 38.33 1.23 15.96
C LEU A 350 39.64 1.47 15.19
N ALA A 351 40.23 2.67 15.32
CA ALA A 351 41.40 3.15 14.56
C ALA A 351 41.20 3.08 13.03
N LYS A 352 40.03 3.56 12.57
CA LYS A 352 39.54 3.49 11.18
C LYS A 352 39.11 4.85 10.62
N GLY A 353 38.96 4.91 9.29
CA GLY A 353 38.17 5.95 8.61
C GLY A 353 36.65 5.80 8.80
N LEU A 354 35.87 6.83 8.45
CA LEU A 354 34.40 6.76 8.45
C LEU A 354 33.86 5.94 7.26
N ASP A 355 34.55 5.99 6.13
CA ASP A 355 34.35 5.14 4.95
C ASP A 355 34.51 3.66 5.29
N GLU A 356 35.48 3.30 6.15
CA GLU A 356 35.66 1.93 6.65
C GLU A 356 34.55 1.43 7.59
N LEU A 357 33.57 2.28 7.95
CA LEU A 357 32.35 1.87 8.68
C LEU A 357 31.19 1.52 7.74
N LEU A 358 31.30 1.80 6.44
CA LEU A 358 30.28 1.50 5.44
C LEU A 358 30.34 0.03 4.99
N GLY A 359 29.23 -0.46 4.45
CA GLY A 359 29.08 -1.84 3.97
C GLY A 359 29.41 -2.86 5.07
N PRO A 360 30.42 -3.74 4.88
CA PRO A 360 30.86 -4.70 5.91
C PRO A 360 31.31 -4.06 7.24
N GLY A 361 31.67 -2.78 7.26
CA GLY A 361 32.03 -2.05 8.49
C GLY A 361 30.85 -1.85 9.46
N ALA A 362 29.61 -1.86 8.96
CA ALA A 362 28.42 -1.51 9.72
C ALA A 362 28.16 -2.45 10.92
N GLU A 363 28.54 -3.72 10.80
CA GLU A 363 28.42 -4.70 11.91
C GLU A 363 29.37 -4.37 13.07
N GLN A 364 30.49 -3.66 12.83
CA GLN A 364 31.37 -3.19 13.90
C GLN A 364 30.71 -2.05 14.70
N VAL A 365 29.96 -1.18 14.02
CA VAL A 365 29.10 -0.16 14.65
C VAL A 365 27.97 -0.80 15.47
N ARG A 366 27.37 -1.91 15.00
CA ARG A 366 26.38 -2.67 15.77
C ARG A 366 26.97 -3.22 17.08
N GLN A 367 28.27 -3.53 17.12
CA GLN A 367 28.92 -4.12 18.29
C GLN A 367 29.47 -3.07 19.27
N ASP A 368 29.72 -1.83 18.84
CA ASP A 368 30.22 -0.76 19.70
C ASP A 368 29.22 -0.36 20.80
N ALA A 369 29.70 -0.33 22.05
CA ALA A 369 28.89 -0.02 23.22
C ALA A 369 28.63 1.49 23.41
N GLY A 370 29.53 2.35 22.94
CA GLY A 370 29.40 3.80 23.01
C GLY A 370 28.33 4.30 22.02
N VAL A 371 28.37 3.84 20.77
CA VAL A 371 27.32 4.14 19.78
C VAL A 371 25.97 3.63 20.29
N ARG A 372 25.89 2.41 20.82
CA ARG A 372 24.66 1.89 21.44
C ARG A 372 24.13 2.76 22.60
N GLN A 373 25.02 3.39 23.37
CA GLN A 373 24.64 4.27 24.48
C GLN A 373 24.20 5.66 24.03
N GLU A 374 24.86 6.26 23.04
CA GLU A 374 24.54 7.60 22.52
C GLU A 374 23.36 7.59 21.54
N VAL A 375 23.30 6.59 20.66
CA VAL A 375 22.25 6.45 19.63
C VAL A 375 20.99 5.79 20.21
N GLY A 376 21.13 4.90 21.20
CA GLY A 376 20.02 4.12 21.74
C GLY A 376 19.74 2.84 20.94
N VAL A 377 19.10 1.86 21.58
CA VAL A 377 18.99 0.49 21.06
C VAL A 377 18.04 0.37 19.86
N ALA A 378 17.02 1.22 19.74
CA ALA A 378 16.10 1.22 18.60
C ALA A 378 16.79 1.80 17.35
N ASP A 379 17.21 3.06 17.45
CA ASP A 379 17.85 3.82 16.37
C ASP A 379 19.15 3.15 15.86
N LEU A 380 19.88 2.42 16.71
CA LEU A 380 21.11 1.72 16.31
C LEU A 380 20.89 0.72 15.16
N ASP A 381 19.80 -0.05 15.18
CA ASP A 381 19.53 -1.03 14.13
C ASP A 381 19.11 -0.36 12.81
N ASP A 382 18.59 0.87 12.86
CA ASP A 382 18.28 1.67 11.67
C ASP A 382 19.56 2.35 11.12
N VAL A 383 20.39 2.95 11.98
CA VAL A 383 21.71 3.50 11.62
C VAL A 383 22.59 2.44 10.96
N VAL A 384 22.68 1.24 11.55
CA VAL A 384 23.48 0.14 10.98
C VAL A 384 22.92 -0.29 9.62
N ARG A 385 21.59 -0.34 9.44
CA ARG A 385 20.97 -0.66 8.14
C ARG A 385 21.21 0.39 7.05
N GLU A 386 21.45 1.64 7.41
CA GLU A 386 21.86 2.70 6.47
C GLU A 386 23.38 2.73 6.21
N LEU A 387 24.20 2.20 7.12
CA LEU A 387 25.63 1.98 6.89
C LEU A 387 25.90 0.70 6.07
N GLU A 388 25.06 -0.34 6.21
CA GLU A 388 25.15 -1.61 5.46
C GLU A 388 25.07 -1.44 3.93
N SER A 389 24.48 -0.34 3.45
CA SER A 389 24.40 0.01 2.02
C SER A 389 24.36 1.52 1.84
N GLU A 390 25.40 2.09 1.23
CA GLU A 390 25.37 3.47 0.72
C GLU A 390 24.13 3.68 -0.16
N GLY A 391 23.47 4.83 0.00
CA GLY A 391 22.30 5.22 -0.80
C GLY A 391 21.12 4.24 -0.80
N ARG A 392 20.98 3.40 0.23
CA ARG A 392 20.01 2.29 0.32
C ARG A 392 18.63 2.63 -0.24
N ASP A 393 18.29 2.00 -1.38
CA ASP A 393 16.99 2.16 -2.03
C ASP A 393 16.01 1.07 -1.53
N PRO A 394 14.88 1.43 -0.87
CA PRO A 394 13.90 0.47 -0.37
C PRO A 394 13.08 -0.21 -1.47
N ARG A 395 13.12 0.29 -2.71
CA ARG A 395 12.33 -0.23 -3.85
C ARG A 395 12.86 -1.57 -4.36
N GLY A 396 14.14 -1.87 -4.11
CA GLY A 396 14.79 -3.11 -4.50
C GLY A 396 15.14 -3.19 -6.00
N ALA A 397 15.57 -4.36 -6.45
CA ALA A 397 16.08 -4.55 -7.81
C ALA A 397 14.97 -4.68 -8.86
N PHE A 398 15.13 -4.00 -10.01
CA PHE A 398 14.23 -4.13 -11.14
C PHE A 398 14.28 -5.53 -11.76
N VAL A 399 13.09 -6.09 -12.01
CA VAL A 399 12.88 -7.31 -12.77
C VAL A 399 11.92 -6.99 -13.92
N PRO A 400 12.22 -7.34 -15.19
CA PRO A 400 11.27 -7.20 -16.28
C PRO A 400 10.01 -8.03 -16.01
N PHE A 401 8.83 -7.44 -16.25
CA PHE A 401 7.55 -8.16 -16.25
C PHE A 401 6.85 -7.94 -17.58
N ALA A 402 6.28 -9.00 -18.14
CA ALA A 402 5.50 -8.95 -19.36
C ALA A 402 4.36 -9.97 -19.30
N PHE A 403 3.17 -9.58 -19.76
CA PHE A 403 2.06 -10.51 -19.93
C PHE A 403 2.29 -11.41 -21.14
N ARG A 404 1.50 -12.48 -21.26
CA ARG A 404 1.60 -13.47 -22.35
C ARG A 404 1.27 -12.91 -23.73
N ASP A 405 2.15 -13.17 -24.71
CA ASP A 405 2.03 -12.73 -26.11
C ASP A 405 0.79 -13.27 -26.85
N ASP A 406 0.19 -14.35 -26.34
CA ASP A 406 -0.99 -15.04 -26.90
C ASP A 406 -2.30 -14.65 -26.22
N ILE A 407 -2.29 -13.62 -25.37
CA ILE A 407 -3.45 -13.11 -24.63
C ILE A 407 -3.54 -11.58 -24.81
N LEU A 408 -4.64 -11.14 -25.42
CA LEU A 408 -5.03 -9.74 -25.59
C LEU A 408 -6.48 -9.49 -25.17
N LYS A 409 -7.37 -10.49 -25.32
CA LYS A 409 -8.81 -10.36 -25.08
C LYS A 409 -9.35 -11.48 -24.20
N LEU A 410 -10.58 -11.30 -23.72
CA LEU A 410 -11.28 -12.26 -22.87
C LEU A 410 -11.49 -13.62 -23.56
N GLU A 411 -11.65 -13.63 -24.89
CA GLU A 411 -11.88 -14.82 -25.70
C GLU A 411 -10.62 -15.69 -25.90
N ASP A 412 -9.42 -15.11 -25.70
CA ASP A 412 -8.15 -15.84 -25.78
C ASP A 412 -7.96 -16.79 -24.57
N LEU A 413 -8.56 -16.44 -23.43
CA LEU A 413 -8.41 -17.15 -22.17
C LEU A 413 -9.13 -18.51 -22.18
N ARG A 414 -8.38 -19.57 -21.85
CA ARG A 414 -8.90 -20.95 -21.78
C ARG A 414 -8.75 -21.54 -20.37
N PRO A 415 -9.78 -22.20 -19.82
CA PRO A 415 -9.66 -22.93 -18.55
C PRO A 415 -8.46 -23.88 -18.54
N GLY A 416 -7.66 -23.82 -17.49
CA GLY A 416 -6.41 -24.57 -17.35
C GLY A 416 -5.14 -23.78 -17.69
N MET A 417 -5.21 -22.69 -18.48
CA MET A 417 -4.06 -21.83 -18.77
C MET A 417 -3.43 -21.29 -17.48
N VAL A 418 -2.11 -21.10 -17.51
CA VAL A 418 -1.34 -20.37 -16.49
C VAL A 418 -0.81 -19.08 -17.12
N CYS A 419 -1.04 -17.97 -16.44
CA CYS A 419 -0.69 -16.63 -16.88
C CYS A 419 0.12 -15.92 -15.77
N PRO A 420 1.15 -15.14 -16.11
CA PRO A 420 1.61 -14.07 -15.24
C PRO A 420 0.52 -12.99 -15.16
N GLY A 421 0.41 -12.33 -14.01
CA GLY A 421 -0.56 -11.26 -13.78
C GLY A 421 -0.12 -10.33 -12.66
N VAL A 422 -0.80 -9.20 -12.52
CA VAL A 422 -0.55 -8.19 -11.48
C VAL A 422 -1.80 -8.05 -10.63
N ILE A 423 -1.67 -8.08 -9.30
CA ILE A 423 -2.81 -7.85 -8.41
C ILE A 423 -3.26 -6.40 -8.55
N SER A 424 -4.50 -6.17 -8.98
CA SER A 424 -5.09 -4.83 -9.11
C SER A 424 -5.71 -4.35 -7.80
N HIS A 425 -6.44 -5.23 -7.11
CA HIS A 425 -7.15 -4.93 -5.86
C HIS A 425 -7.24 -6.17 -4.94
N VAL A 426 -7.31 -5.96 -3.62
CA VAL A 426 -7.50 -7.04 -2.64
C VAL A 426 -8.68 -6.70 -1.73
N ALA A 427 -9.72 -7.54 -1.80
CA ALA A 427 -10.94 -7.44 -1.02
C ALA A 427 -11.03 -8.55 0.03
N SER A 428 -11.97 -8.43 0.96
CA SER A 428 -12.22 -9.41 2.04
C SER A 428 -12.55 -10.83 1.55
N PHE A 429 -13.04 -10.96 0.31
CA PHE A 429 -13.46 -12.20 -0.34
C PHE A 429 -12.50 -12.71 -1.44
N GLY A 430 -11.48 -11.95 -1.84
CA GLY A 430 -10.54 -12.38 -2.89
C GLY A 430 -9.56 -11.30 -3.33
N ALA A 431 -8.64 -11.66 -4.22
CA ALA A 431 -7.78 -10.73 -4.94
C ALA A 431 -8.21 -10.65 -6.41
N PHE A 432 -8.28 -9.44 -6.95
CA PHE A 432 -8.45 -9.17 -8.36
C PHE A 432 -7.06 -9.10 -9.01
N VAL A 433 -6.91 -9.70 -10.18
CA VAL A 433 -5.63 -9.86 -10.86
C VAL A 433 -5.82 -9.60 -12.35
N ASP A 434 -5.14 -8.57 -12.85
CA ASP A 434 -4.98 -8.33 -14.29
C ASP A 434 -4.07 -9.42 -14.88
N VAL A 435 -4.44 -9.93 -16.05
CA VAL A 435 -3.70 -10.94 -16.83
C VAL A 435 -3.38 -10.48 -18.25
N GLY A 436 -3.53 -9.19 -18.54
CA GLY A 436 -3.34 -8.57 -19.86
C GLY A 436 -4.58 -8.56 -20.73
N VAL A 437 -5.78 -8.42 -20.14
CA VAL A 437 -7.09 -8.36 -20.83
C VAL A 437 -7.97 -7.28 -20.18
N ASP A 438 -8.99 -6.79 -20.90
CA ASP A 438 -9.87 -5.68 -20.50
C ASP A 438 -10.60 -5.79 -19.13
N HIS A 439 -10.56 -6.94 -18.45
CA HIS A 439 -11.30 -7.20 -17.20
C HIS A 439 -10.50 -8.10 -16.23
N ASP A 440 -10.35 -7.65 -14.98
CA ASP A 440 -9.66 -8.39 -13.92
C ASP A 440 -10.25 -9.78 -13.64
N GLY A 441 -9.38 -10.75 -13.37
CA GLY A 441 -9.77 -12.06 -12.88
C GLY A 441 -9.83 -12.15 -11.35
N LEU A 442 -10.91 -12.71 -10.81
CA LEU A 442 -11.08 -12.88 -9.36
C LEU A 442 -10.46 -14.20 -8.87
N VAL A 443 -9.43 -14.09 -8.04
CA VAL A 443 -8.93 -15.17 -7.18
C VAL A 443 -9.70 -15.13 -5.85
N HIS A 444 -10.80 -15.88 -5.77
CA HIS A 444 -11.57 -16.02 -4.52
C HIS A 444 -10.71 -16.63 -3.39
N VAL A 445 -10.96 -16.23 -2.13
CA VAL A 445 -10.13 -16.63 -0.96
C VAL A 445 -9.92 -18.14 -0.77
N SER A 446 -10.83 -18.98 -1.25
CA SER A 446 -10.69 -20.45 -1.21
C SER A 446 -9.73 -21.02 -2.27
N ARG A 447 -9.16 -20.20 -3.15
CA ARG A 447 -8.21 -20.56 -4.22
C ARG A 447 -6.85 -19.86 -4.10
N LEU A 448 -6.52 -19.39 -2.90
CA LEU A 448 -5.20 -18.84 -2.53
C LEU A 448 -4.17 -19.93 -2.15
N GLY A 449 -4.51 -21.22 -2.35
CA GLY A 449 -3.68 -22.38 -2.00
C GLY A 449 -3.69 -22.75 -0.51
N GLU A 450 -3.07 -23.87 -0.15
CA GLU A 450 -3.02 -24.34 1.26
C GLU A 450 -2.18 -23.44 2.18
N ARG A 451 -1.37 -22.53 1.60
CA ARG A 451 -0.72 -21.42 2.32
C ARG A 451 -1.71 -20.43 2.96
N ALA A 452 -3.02 -20.54 2.70
CA ALA A 452 -4.09 -19.72 3.27
C ALA A 452 -4.34 -19.89 4.79
N SER A 453 -3.36 -20.34 5.56
CA SER A 453 -3.40 -20.44 7.03
C SER A 453 -3.33 -19.07 7.70
N ARG A 454 -4.43 -18.31 7.62
CA ARG A 454 -4.65 -16.92 8.07
C ARG A 454 -3.74 -15.85 7.43
N GLY A 455 -2.42 -15.98 7.54
CA GLY A 455 -1.44 -14.95 7.15
C GLY A 455 -1.05 -14.87 5.67
N ALA A 456 -1.81 -15.46 4.73
CA ALA A 456 -1.59 -15.25 3.29
C ALA A 456 -2.35 -14.02 2.76
N ARG A 457 -3.49 -13.66 3.37
CA ARG A 457 -4.16 -12.38 3.10
C ARG A 457 -3.25 -11.21 3.46
N GLU A 458 -2.50 -11.36 4.55
CA GLU A 458 -1.46 -10.44 5.00
C GLU A 458 -0.19 -10.45 4.13
N ARG A 459 -0.13 -11.22 3.03
CA ARG A 459 1.01 -11.21 2.08
C ARG A 459 0.67 -10.64 0.71
N LEU A 460 -0.52 -10.87 0.18
CA LEU A 460 -0.91 -10.32 -1.11
C LEU A 460 -1.19 -8.81 -1.02
N ARG A 461 -0.74 -8.06 -2.02
CA ARG A 461 -0.86 -6.61 -2.14
C ARG A 461 -1.15 -6.21 -3.59
N PRO A 462 -1.99 -5.19 -3.83
CA PRO A 462 -2.04 -4.51 -5.12
C PRO A 462 -0.63 -4.09 -5.61
N GLY A 463 -0.30 -4.39 -6.86
CA GLY A 463 1.05 -4.28 -7.44
C GLY A 463 1.85 -5.60 -7.45
N ASP A 464 1.49 -6.60 -6.64
CA ASP A 464 2.19 -7.90 -6.62
C ASP A 464 2.11 -8.59 -7.98
N ARG A 465 3.27 -9.03 -8.49
CA ARG A 465 3.39 -9.85 -9.69
C ARG A 465 3.24 -11.32 -9.31
N VAL A 466 2.21 -11.98 -9.83
CA VAL A 466 1.81 -13.35 -9.46
C VAL A 466 1.68 -14.25 -10.68
N GLN A 467 1.78 -15.57 -10.48
CA GLN A 467 1.26 -16.53 -11.47
C GLN A 467 -0.11 -17.04 -11.03
N VAL A 468 -1.05 -17.03 -11.96
CA VAL A 468 -2.44 -17.41 -11.77
C VAL A 468 -2.88 -18.43 -12.82
N ARG A 469 -3.73 -19.36 -12.41
CA ARG A 469 -4.36 -20.35 -13.30
C ARG A 469 -5.80 -19.95 -13.59
N VAL A 470 -6.18 -19.92 -14.87
CA VAL A 470 -7.58 -19.74 -15.32
C VAL A 470 -8.39 -20.97 -14.94
N VAL A 471 -9.48 -20.79 -14.18
CA VAL A 471 -10.36 -21.90 -13.74
C VAL A 471 -11.69 -21.90 -14.48
N LYS A 472 -12.27 -20.73 -14.72
CA LYS A 472 -13.45 -20.54 -15.58
C LYS A 472 -13.34 -19.17 -16.26
N VAL A 473 -13.76 -19.09 -17.52
CA VAL A 473 -14.08 -17.84 -18.22
C VAL A 473 -15.58 -17.81 -18.45
N ASP A 474 -16.20 -16.64 -18.30
CA ASP A 474 -17.62 -16.40 -18.49
C ASP A 474 -17.77 -15.13 -19.34
N VAL A 475 -17.81 -15.33 -20.67
CA VAL A 475 -17.70 -14.23 -21.65
C VAL A 475 -18.92 -13.32 -21.61
N GLU A 476 -20.12 -13.89 -21.51
CA GLU A 476 -21.39 -13.15 -21.38
C GLU A 476 -21.37 -12.19 -20.18
N LYS A 477 -20.80 -12.63 -19.05
CA LYS A 477 -20.74 -11.86 -17.80
C LYS A 477 -19.43 -11.08 -17.63
N ARG A 478 -18.53 -11.19 -18.60
CA ARG A 478 -17.17 -10.62 -18.59
C ARG A 478 -16.38 -10.95 -17.32
N GLN A 479 -16.49 -12.20 -16.85
CA GLN A 479 -15.90 -12.64 -15.58
C GLN A 479 -14.87 -13.75 -15.78
N VAL A 480 -13.66 -13.54 -15.28
CA VAL A 480 -12.62 -14.57 -15.18
C VAL A 480 -12.51 -15.04 -13.73
N SER A 481 -12.64 -16.34 -13.52
CA SER A 481 -12.38 -16.99 -12.23
C SER A 481 -10.99 -17.60 -12.22
N LEU A 482 -10.11 -17.09 -11.35
CA LEU A 482 -8.72 -17.51 -11.25
C LEU A 482 -8.47 -18.42 -10.03
N ALA A 483 -7.24 -18.95 -9.95
CA ALA A 483 -6.62 -19.56 -8.78
C ALA A 483 -5.15 -19.11 -8.69
N LEU A 484 -4.60 -18.99 -7.49
CA LEU A 484 -3.20 -18.60 -7.29
C LEU A 484 -2.27 -19.80 -7.45
N GLY A 485 -1.16 -19.63 -8.17
CA GLY A 485 -0.13 -20.64 -8.35
C GLY A 485 -0.35 -21.58 -9.55
N THR A 486 0.64 -22.45 -9.75
CA THR A 486 0.79 -23.31 -10.93
C THR A 486 0.14 -24.69 -10.81
N GLU A 487 -0.33 -25.09 -9.63
CA GLU A 487 -0.89 -26.43 -9.38
C GLU A 487 -2.35 -26.57 -9.87
N ALA A 488 -2.83 -27.81 -9.99
CA ALA A 488 -4.23 -28.09 -10.28
C ALA A 488 -5.04 -28.20 -8.98
N PRO A 489 -6.29 -27.69 -8.92
CA PRO A 489 -7.09 -27.74 -7.70
C PRO A 489 -7.42 -29.19 -7.33
N VAL A 490 -6.92 -29.65 -6.19
CA VAL A 490 -7.25 -30.96 -5.61
C VAL A 490 -8.77 -31.05 -5.43
N ARG A 491 -9.43 -31.90 -6.23
CA ARG A 491 -10.86 -32.16 -6.13
C ARG A 491 -11.17 -32.79 -4.78
N LYS A 492 -11.66 -32.00 -3.82
CA LYS A 492 -12.31 -32.54 -2.62
C LYS A 492 -13.41 -33.51 -3.06
N PRO A 493 -13.43 -34.76 -2.56
CA PRO A 493 -14.37 -35.77 -3.05
C PRO A 493 -15.81 -35.31 -2.81
N ALA A 494 -16.66 -35.47 -3.82
CA ALA A 494 -18.07 -35.10 -3.72
C ALA A 494 -18.74 -35.86 -2.57
N LYS A 495 -19.61 -35.17 -1.82
CA LYS A 495 -20.41 -35.79 -0.76
C LYS A 495 -21.20 -36.96 -1.36
N ARG A 496 -20.92 -38.19 -0.94
CA ARG A 496 -21.73 -39.36 -1.28
C ARG A 496 -23.18 -39.10 -0.86
N GLN A 497 -24.12 -39.26 -1.78
CA GLN A 497 -25.53 -39.36 -1.44
C GLN A 497 -25.75 -40.63 -0.60
N PRO A 498 -26.71 -40.64 0.36
CA PRO A 498 -27.03 -41.84 1.12
C PRO A 498 -27.61 -42.92 0.21
N ARG A 499 -27.13 -44.15 0.32
CA ARG A 499 -27.85 -45.32 -0.25
C ARG A 499 -29.01 -45.70 0.69
N PRO A 500 -30.12 -46.26 0.18
CA PRO A 500 -31.20 -46.79 1.01
C PRO A 500 -30.71 -47.89 1.96
N GLN A 501 -31.35 -47.99 3.13
CA GLN A 501 -31.04 -49.01 4.13
C GLN A 501 -31.68 -50.36 3.77
N ALA A 502 -30.98 -51.46 4.06
CA ALA A 502 -31.51 -52.82 4.00
C ALA A 502 -31.98 -53.27 5.41
N PRO A 503 -32.98 -54.17 5.52
CA PRO A 503 -33.61 -54.50 6.80
C PRO A 503 -32.72 -55.38 7.71
N PRO A 504 -32.94 -55.33 9.05
CA PRO A 504 -32.11 -56.05 10.01
C PRO A 504 -32.45 -57.55 10.13
N ARG A 505 -31.49 -58.34 10.62
CA ARG A 505 -31.68 -59.72 11.08
C ARG A 505 -30.96 -59.96 12.44
N PRO A 506 -31.35 -61.00 13.21
CA PRO A 506 -31.36 -60.93 14.67
C PRO A 506 -30.05 -61.33 15.38
N SER A 507 -30.04 -61.20 16.70
CA SER A 507 -28.88 -61.31 17.58
C SER A 507 -28.96 -62.46 18.60
N ARG A 508 -27.78 -62.97 19.00
CA ARG A 508 -27.39 -63.77 20.22
C ARG A 508 -26.45 -64.95 19.86
N PRO A 509 -25.68 -65.51 20.81
CA PRO A 509 -25.20 -64.99 22.11
C PRO A 509 -23.65 -65.06 22.26
N ARG A 510 -23.13 -64.70 23.46
CA ARG A 510 -21.72 -64.90 23.88
C ARG A 510 -21.52 -66.28 24.53
N VAL A 511 -20.27 -66.77 24.51
CA VAL A 511 -19.68 -67.72 25.50
C VAL A 511 -18.22 -67.27 25.79
N SER A 512 -17.63 -67.72 26.89
CA SER A 512 -16.19 -67.62 27.25
C SER A 512 -15.33 -68.61 26.40
N GLU A 513 -14.00 -68.79 26.52
CA GLU A 513 -12.93 -68.41 27.47
C GLU A 513 -11.60 -68.24 26.67
N GLY A 514 -10.34 -68.21 27.16
CA GLY A 514 -9.75 -68.33 28.50
C GLY A 514 -8.20 -68.47 28.46
N ALA A 515 -7.53 -68.20 29.59
CA ALA A 515 -6.11 -68.50 29.93
C ALA A 515 -4.95 -67.89 29.09
N ALA A 516 -3.76 -67.82 29.72
CA ALA A 516 -2.47 -67.44 29.13
C ALA A 516 -1.36 -68.39 29.64
N PRO A 517 -0.21 -68.50 28.95
CA PRO A 517 1.09 -68.05 29.53
C PRO A 517 2.09 -67.56 28.46
N SER A 518 3.31 -67.05 28.69
CA SER A 518 4.08 -66.35 29.75
C SER A 518 5.58 -66.48 29.35
N LYS A 519 6.48 -65.62 29.88
CA LYS A 519 7.97 -65.72 29.84
C LYS A 519 8.69 -65.32 28.53
N ALA A 520 9.90 -64.74 28.55
CA ALA A 520 10.65 -64.11 29.67
C ALA A 520 11.91 -63.30 29.24
N LYS A 521 12.16 -62.17 29.94
CA LYS A 521 13.48 -61.58 30.35
C LYS A 521 14.44 -61.12 29.21
N THR A 522 15.44 -60.25 29.41
CA THR A 522 16.24 -59.82 30.58
C THR A 522 16.49 -58.28 30.57
N LYS A 523 16.48 -57.58 31.72
CA LYS A 523 17.64 -57.03 32.50
C LYS A 523 18.56 -56.01 31.76
N ALA A 524 19.05 -54.91 32.37
CA ALA A 524 18.88 -54.39 33.74
C ALA A 524 19.21 -52.87 33.86
N ASP A 525 18.82 -52.26 34.99
CA ASP A 525 19.45 -51.16 35.78
C ASP A 525 19.94 -49.86 35.10
N GLU A 526 19.91 -48.65 35.70
CA GLU A 526 19.25 -48.04 36.88
C GLU A 526 19.30 -46.49 36.65
N ARG A 527 18.78 -45.54 37.45
CA ARG A 527 18.21 -45.49 38.82
C ARG A 527 17.16 -44.36 38.93
N ARG A 528 16.63 -44.14 40.15
CA ARG A 528 15.89 -42.93 40.60
C ARG A 528 16.27 -42.66 42.08
N PRO A 529 15.99 -41.48 42.71
CA PRO A 529 14.64 -40.94 42.99
C PRO A 529 14.62 -39.39 42.80
N ARG A 530 13.79 -38.49 43.40
CA ARG A 530 12.55 -38.52 44.23
C ARG A 530 11.70 -37.24 43.97
N ARG A 531 10.92 -36.80 44.96
CA ARG A 531 10.21 -35.51 45.20
C ARG A 531 10.00 -35.44 46.75
N PRO A 532 9.85 -34.27 47.42
CA PRO A 532 8.64 -33.42 47.44
C PRO A 532 8.99 -31.90 47.35
N ALA A 533 8.12 -30.86 47.38
CA ALA A 533 6.67 -30.64 47.55
C ALA A 533 6.12 -30.13 48.92
N VAL A 534 5.27 -29.08 48.85
CA VAL A 534 4.28 -28.54 49.83
C VAL A 534 4.77 -27.56 50.93
N ALA A 535 4.13 -26.38 51.02
CA ALA A 535 3.56 -25.72 52.23
C ALA A 535 3.44 -24.17 52.10
N THR A 536 2.47 -23.57 52.82
CA THR A 536 2.14 -22.13 52.88
C THR A 536 2.20 -21.60 54.32
N VAL A 537 2.31 -20.27 54.51
CA VAL A 537 1.62 -19.40 55.53
C VAL A 537 2.31 -18.01 55.63
N GLY A 538 1.56 -16.94 55.96
CA GLY A 538 2.06 -15.58 56.25
C GLY A 538 1.98 -15.22 57.76
N PRO A 539 1.79 -13.96 58.20
CA PRO A 539 1.57 -12.70 57.45
C PRO A 539 2.40 -11.49 57.99
N ASP A 540 1.90 -10.26 57.78
CA ASP A 540 2.16 -9.00 58.52
C ASP A 540 3.49 -8.23 58.37
N ARG A 541 3.43 -7.08 57.66
CA ARG A 541 3.33 -5.73 58.28
C ARG A 541 2.94 -4.64 57.26
N ARG A 542 2.64 -3.41 57.73
CA ARG A 542 1.96 -2.31 57.01
C ARG A 542 2.78 -0.99 56.96
N PRO A 543 2.35 0.09 56.24
CA PRO A 543 3.28 0.86 55.39
C PRO A 543 3.40 2.37 55.70
N THR A 544 4.27 3.03 54.95
CA THR A 544 4.26 4.46 54.58
C THR A 544 4.16 4.55 53.04
N ALA A 545 3.31 5.33 52.37
CA ALA A 545 2.82 6.72 52.47
C ALA A 545 3.48 7.61 51.38
N GLY A 546 2.69 8.03 50.38
CA GLY A 546 3.14 8.92 49.29
C GLY A 546 2.10 9.09 48.17
N ALA A 547 1.68 10.35 47.94
CA ALA A 547 0.93 10.90 46.78
C ALA A 547 -0.32 10.16 46.22
N LYS A 548 -1.46 10.86 46.22
CA LYS A 548 -2.60 10.64 45.30
C LYS A 548 -2.80 11.90 44.43
N PRO A 549 -3.27 11.78 43.18
CA PRO A 549 -3.75 12.93 42.39
C PRO A 549 -5.07 13.50 42.97
N PRO A 550 -5.42 14.76 42.67
CA PRO A 550 -6.60 15.43 43.22
C PRO A 550 -7.92 14.85 42.68
N PRO A 551 -9.03 15.01 43.42
CA PRO A 551 -10.35 14.56 42.96
C PRO A 551 -10.87 15.46 41.81
N VAL A 552 -11.37 14.83 40.74
CA VAL A 552 -12.13 15.54 39.71
C VAL A 552 -13.46 15.99 40.34
N GLY A 553 -13.64 17.30 40.50
CA GLY A 553 -14.85 17.87 41.07
C GLY A 553 -16.07 17.57 40.20
N SER A 554 -17.13 17.03 40.81
CA SER A 554 -18.41 16.78 40.15
C SER A 554 -19.10 18.10 39.79
N ARG A 555 -18.88 18.58 38.56
CA ARG A 555 -19.74 19.62 37.98
C ARG A 555 -21.17 19.09 37.96
N GLN A 556 -22.06 19.71 38.75
CA GLN A 556 -23.49 19.52 38.58
C GLN A 556 -23.87 19.95 37.16
N PRO A 557 -24.56 19.11 36.36
CA PRO A 557 -25.14 19.59 35.11
C PRO A 557 -26.27 20.56 35.45
N ALA A 558 -26.11 21.84 35.08
CA ALA A 558 -27.11 22.88 35.30
C ALA A 558 -28.31 22.78 34.32
N PHE A 559 -28.77 21.55 34.07
CA PHE A 559 -30.04 21.25 33.42
C PHE A 559 -30.47 19.82 33.79
N ASN A 560 -31.71 19.65 34.27
CA ASN A 560 -32.23 18.34 34.63
C ASN A 560 -32.65 17.59 33.35
N ASN A 561 -31.78 16.74 32.79
CA ASN A 561 -32.04 15.99 31.57
C ASN A 561 -32.69 14.62 31.88
N PRO A 562 -34.00 14.44 31.66
CA PRO A 562 -34.70 13.18 32.01
C PRO A 562 -34.23 12.00 31.14
N PHE A 563 -33.69 12.26 29.94
CA PHE A 563 -33.26 11.22 29.00
C PHE A 563 -31.88 10.64 29.30
N ALA A 564 -31.15 11.17 30.31
CA ALA A 564 -29.82 10.67 30.69
C ALA A 564 -29.79 9.17 31.03
N VAL A 565 -30.90 8.61 31.50
CA VAL A 565 -31.05 7.18 31.81
C VAL A 565 -30.91 6.29 30.56
N LEU A 566 -31.33 6.77 29.39
CA LEU A 566 -31.33 6.00 28.13
C LEU A 566 -29.90 5.68 27.63
N ALA A 567 -28.90 6.46 28.03
CA ALA A 567 -27.49 6.21 27.70
C ALA A 567 -26.96 4.85 28.22
N SER A 568 -27.63 4.26 29.21
CA SER A 568 -27.28 2.94 29.78
C SER A 568 -27.55 1.76 28.84
N LEU A 569 -28.36 1.94 27.78
CA LEU A 569 -28.74 0.88 26.83
C LEU A 569 -27.57 0.28 26.03
N ARG A 570 -26.37 0.89 26.07
CA ARG A 570 -25.13 0.37 25.44
C ARG A 570 -24.68 -1.01 25.94
N ASN A 571 -25.18 -1.49 27.09
CA ASN A 571 -24.89 -2.83 27.61
C ASN A 571 -26.16 -3.50 28.13
N PRO A 572 -26.86 -4.35 27.34
CA PRO A 572 -27.97 -5.14 27.87
C PRO A 572 -27.47 -6.14 28.93
N PRO A 573 -28.14 -6.29 30.08
CA PRO A 573 -27.71 -7.23 31.11
C PRO A 573 -27.77 -8.67 30.59
N LYS A 574 -26.73 -9.46 30.90
CA LYS A 574 -26.70 -10.88 30.55
C LYS A 574 -27.92 -11.58 31.15
N ARG A 575 -28.77 -12.20 30.29
CA ARG A 575 -29.89 -13.03 30.73
C ARG A 575 -29.40 -14.06 31.76
N GLN A 576 -29.82 -13.91 33.02
CA GLN A 576 -29.79 -15.01 33.97
C GLN A 576 -30.74 -16.10 33.45
N LYS A 577 -30.32 -17.36 33.56
CA LYS A 577 -31.19 -18.50 33.28
C LYS A 577 -31.97 -18.84 34.55
N SER A 578 -33.29 -18.83 34.44
CA SER A 578 -34.16 -19.80 35.12
C SER A 578 -34.10 -21.12 34.34
#